data_AF-A0A7L4GJ03-F1
#
_entry.id   AF-A0A7L4GJ03-F1
#
_cell.length_a   1.000
_cell.length_b   1.000
_cell.length_c   1.000
_cell.angle_alpha   90.00
_cell.angle_beta   90.00
_cell.angle_gamma   90.00
#
_symmetry.space_group_name_H-M   'P 1'
#
loop_
_entity.id
_entity.type
_entity.pdbx_description
1 polymer ?
#
loop_
_entity_poly.entity_id
_entity_poly.type
_entity_poly.pdbx_seq_one_letter_code
_entity_poly.pdbx_strand_id
1 'polypeptide(L)'
;CCQERFHAGDHQLSSALPAMAGWFRRLLHKPKPSSVESSASSSPSSSSSSAQSSGSSPGVSLARSVRPSPVSVLDISASGSARWEKSYDVCICHSEVDLELVEELVSYLEAQPESFRCFLQLRDAVAGSAVVTELCNAVQNSHCWVMLITPGFLQDPWCKYQMHQALAEAPLANGRTIPVLKDVDRKDYPKELRNLYYIYMALKENSFRQIRDTIVR
;
A
#
# COMPACT_ATOMS: atom_id res chain seq x y z
N CYS A 1 57.50 9.18 1.53
CA CYS A 1 57.58 9.17 0.05
C CYS A 1 57.64 7.71 -0.39
N CYS A 2 56.53 7.15 -0.89
CA CYS A 2 56.46 5.90 -1.63
C CYS A 2 55.21 5.97 -2.52
N GLN A 3 55.35 5.47 -3.75
CA GLN A 3 54.51 5.81 -4.90
C GLN A 3 53.12 5.17 -4.87
N GLU A 4 52.12 5.88 -5.37
CA GLU A 4 50.83 5.31 -5.77
C GLU A 4 51.00 4.25 -6.88
N ARG A 5 50.14 3.22 -6.85
CA ARG A 5 49.73 2.50 -8.06
C ARG A 5 48.22 2.41 -8.12
N PHE A 6 47.62 3.22 -8.98
CA PHE A 6 46.28 2.94 -9.48
C PHE A 6 46.32 1.63 -10.29
N HIS A 7 45.34 0.77 -10.09
CA HIS A 7 44.98 -0.27 -11.04
C HIS A 7 43.54 0.00 -11.49
N ALA A 8 43.37 0.31 -12.76
CA ALA A 8 42.06 0.35 -13.39
C ALA A 8 41.57 -1.10 -13.50
N GLY A 9 40.56 -1.46 -12.70
CA GLY A 9 39.82 -2.71 -12.85
C GLY A 9 38.59 -2.47 -13.71
N ASP A 10 38.43 -3.28 -14.76
CA ASP A 10 37.39 -3.07 -15.77
C ASP A 10 35.96 -3.05 -15.21
N HIS A 11 35.16 -2.12 -15.74
CA HIS A 11 33.73 -2.01 -15.44
C HIS A 11 32.94 -3.17 -16.04
N GLN A 12 32.86 -4.30 -15.33
CA GLN A 12 31.87 -5.32 -15.64
C GLN A 12 30.56 -5.02 -14.90
N LEU A 13 29.71 -4.21 -15.56
CA LEU A 13 28.32 -3.95 -15.17
C LEU A 13 27.47 -5.23 -15.31
N SER A 14 27.71 -6.21 -14.44
CA SER A 14 26.86 -7.38 -14.30
C SER A 14 25.56 -6.97 -13.61
N SER A 15 24.47 -6.92 -14.39
CA SER A 15 23.15 -6.48 -13.96
C SER A 15 22.56 -7.42 -12.90
N ALA A 16 22.87 -7.15 -11.63
CA ALA A 16 22.20 -7.75 -10.49
C ALA A 16 20.81 -7.11 -10.29
N LEU A 17 19.87 -7.42 -11.19
CA LEU A 17 18.45 -7.26 -10.89
C LEU A 17 18.14 -8.19 -9.70
N PRO A 18 17.67 -7.66 -8.55
CA PRO A 18 17.26 -8.51 -7.45
C PRO A 18 16.19 -9.48 -7.94
N ALA A 19 16.34 -10.76 -7.61
CA ALA A 19 15.41 -11.80 -8.05
C ALA A 19 14.08 -11.69 -7.28
N MET A 20 13.25 -10.72 -7.69
CA MET A 20 11.86 -10.56 -7.22
C MET A 20 11.08 -11.88 -7.35
N ALA A 21 11.45 -12.72 -8.34
CA ALA A 21 10.85 -13.99 -8.78
C ALA A 21 10.45 -15.03 -7.71
N GLY A 22 10.76 -14.86 -6.42
CA GLY A 22 10.19 -15.66 -5.33
C GLY A 22 8.67 -15.50 -5.18
N TRP A 23 8.17 -14.27 -5.32
CA TRP A 23 6.77 -13.85 -5.06
C TRP A 23 5.68 -14.39 -6.01
N PHE A 24 6.03 -14.88 -7.20
CA PHE A 24 5.03 -15.24 -8.22
C PHE A 24 4.43 -16.64 -8.04
N ARG A 25 4.86 -17.40 -7.03
CA ARG A 25 4.53 -18.83 -6.89
C ARG A 25 3.03 -19.08 -6.74
N ARG A 26 2.28 -18.22 -6.03
CA ARG A 26 0.81 -18.38 -5.90
C ARG A 26 0.03 -18.01 -7.17
N LEU A 27 0.54 -17.10 -8.00
CA LEU A 27 -0.12 -16.67 -9.24
C LEU A 27 -0.03 -17.72 -10.39
N LEU A 28 0.70 -18.82 -10.19
CA LEU A 28 0.88 -19.88 -11.19
C LEU A 28 0.12 -21.18 -10.89
N HIS A 29 -0.60 -21.28 -9.77
CA HIS A 29 -1.47 -22.42 -9.47
C HIS A 29 -2.81 -22.32 -10.23
N LYS A 30 -2.73 -22.51 -11.55
CA LYS A 30 -3.88 -22.58 -12.47
C LYS A 30 -4.73 -23.82 -12.14
N PRO A 31 -6.02 -23.68 -11.76
CA PRO A 31 -6.89 -24.84 -11.61
C PRO A 31 -7.05 -25.56 -12.96
N LYS A 32 -7.01 -26.89 -12.92
CA LYS A 32 -7.07 -27.75 -14.10
C LYS A 32 -8.49 -27.69 -14.70
N PRO A 33 -8.67 -27.33 -15.99
CA PRO A 33 -10.01 -27.25 -16.57
C PRO A 33 -10.58 -28.66 -16.75
N SER A 34 -11.75 -28.92 -16.16
CA SER A 34 -12.60 -30.05 -16.50
C SER A 34 -13.41 -29.71 -17.76
N SER A 35 -13.19 -30.46 -18.83
CA SER A 35 -13.83 -30.30 -20.13
C SER A 35 -15.30 -30.74 -20.14
N VAL A 36 -16.23 -29.85 -20.51
CA VAL A 36 -17.57 -30.22 -21.02
C VAL A 36 -18.05 -29.20 -22.07
N GLU A 37 -18.70 -29.71 -23.12
CA GLU A 37 -19.35 -28.97 -24.22
C GLU A 37 -20.87 -29.19 -24.18
N SER A 38 -21.74 -28.37 -24.78
CA SER A 38 -21.63 -27.06 -25.47
C SER A 38 -23.02 -26.38 -25.38
N SER A 39 -23.29 -25.13 -25.81
CA SER A 39 -23.70 -24.83 -27.21
C SER A 39 -24.23 -23.38 -27.38
N ALA A 40 -23.84 -22.76 -28.49
CA ALA A 40 -24.61 -21.91 -29.43
C ALA A 40 -25.41 -20.63 -29.02
N SER A 41 -25.16 -19.57 -29.82
CA SER A 41 -26.07 -18.46 -30.22
C SER A 41 -26.42 -17.36 -29.18
N SER A 42 -26.66 -16.09 -29.52
CA SER A 42 -26.77 -15.38 -30.83
C SER A 42 -26.38 -13.89 -30.72
N SER A 43 -25.98 -13.27 -31.84
CA SER A 43 -25.84 -11.81 -31.97
C SER A 43 -27.20 -11.12 -32.19
N PRO A 44 -27.28 -9.79 -32.01
CA PRO A 44 -27.69 -8.96 -33.14
C PRO A 44 -26.88 -7.65 -33.30
N SER A 45 -27.09 -6.97 -34.43
CA SER A 45 -26.41 -5.76 -34.90
C SER A 45 -27.39 -4.58 -35.10
N SER A 46 -26.86 -3.42 -35.54
CA SER A 46 -27.58 -2.22 -36.06
C SER A 46 -28.29 -1.31 -35.02
N SER A 47 -28.43 0.02 -35.17
CA SER A 47 -27.82 1.02 -36.09
C SER A 47 -28.26 2.47 -35.72
N SER A 48 -27.58 3.51 -36.26
CA SER A 48 -28.07 4.92 -36.44
C SER A 48 -28.42 5.72 -35.16
N SER A 49 -28.45 7.06 -35.07
CA SER A 49 -28.18 8.26 -35.92
C SER A 49 -28.17 9.50 -34.98
N SER A 50 -27.67 10.71 -35.26
CA SER A 50 -26.96 11.35 -36.41
C SER A 50 -26.36 12.70 -35.93
N ALA A 51 -25.46 13.33 -36.70
CA ALA A 51 -24.84 14.62 -36.36
C ALA A 51 -25.43 15.82 -37.13
N GLN A 52 -25.65 16.95 -36.45
CA GLN A 52 -25.74 18.35 -36.94
C GLN A 52 -25.57 19.30 -35.72
N SER A 53 -25.06 20.54 -35.77
CA SER A 53 -24.18 21.25 -36.72
C SER A 53 -23.77 22.61 -36.10
N SER A 54 -22.54 23.07 -36.37
CA SER A 54 -22.10 24.47 -36.61
C SER A 54 -22.62 25.66 -35.77
N GLY A 55 -21.72 26.49 -35.22
CA GLY A 55 -22.03 27.86 -34.79
C GLY A 55 -20.90 28.59 -34.06
N SER A 56 -20.26 29.58 -34.71
CA SER A 56 -19.09 30.30 -34.19
C SER A 56 -19.40 31.45 -33.22
N SER A 57 -18.45 31.76 -32.34
CA SER A 57 -18.29 33.04 -31.61
C SER A 57 -18.01 34.24 -32.57
N PRO A 58 -17.87 35.53 -32.14
CA PRO A 58 -17.73 36.08 -30.78
C PRO A 58 -18.54 37.38 -30.49
N GLY A 59 -18.40 37.97 -29.29
CA GLY A 59 -18.94 39.31 -29.00
C GLY A 59 -18.74 39.79 -27.56
N VAL A 60 -18.03 40.90 -27.37
CA VAL A 60 -17.69 41.50 -26.06
C VAL A 60 -18.83 42.33 -25.45
N SER A 61 -19.00 42.30 -24.12
CA SER A 61 -18.87 43.49 -23.23
C SER A 61 -19.57 43.36 -21.85
N LEU A 62 -18.74 43.39 -20.81
CA LEU A 62 -18.91 44.13 -19.55
C LEU A 62 -20.33 44.50 -19.03
N ALA A 63 -20.80 43.79 -18.00
CA ALA A 63 -21.61 44.38 -16.92
C ALA A 63 -21.29 43.69 -15.57
N ARG A 64 -20.75 44.47 -14.63
CA ARG A 64 -20.33 44.01 -13.30
C ARG A 64 -21.53 44.02 -12.35
N SER A 65 -21.93 42.87 -11.81
CA SER A 65 -22.86 42.78 -10.68
C SER A 65 -22.24 41.95 -9.56
N VAL A 66 -21.59 42.66 -8.62
CA VAL A 66 -21.05 42.05 -7.40
C VAL A 66 -22.20 41.93 -6.40
N ARG A 67 -22.81 40.75 -6.32
CA ARG A 67 -23.51 40.33 -5.10
C ARG A 67 -22.49 39.66 -4.19
N PRO A 68 -22.18 40.20 -2.99
CA PRO A 68 -21.47 39.43 -2.00
C PRO A 68 -22.41 38.34 -1.50
N SER A 69 -22.18 37.10 -1.95
CA SER A 69 -22.71 35.93 -1.24
C SER A 69 -22.30 36.04 0.22
N PRO A 70 -23.18 35.74 1.19
CA PRO A 70 -22.77 35.71 2.58
C PRO A 70 -21.61 34.72 2.69
N VAL A 71 -20.49 35.18 3.27
CA VAL A 71 -19.33 34.33 3.51
C VAL A 71 -19.81 33.20 4.40
N SER A 72 -19.94 32.00 3.82
CA SER A 72 -20.12 30.78 4.57
C SER A 72 -18.87 30.62 5.42
N VAL A 73 -18.97 31.04 6.67
CA VAL A 73 -17.97 30.82 7.70
C VAL A 73 -17.72 29.32 7.67
N LEU A 74 -16.49 28.92 7.35
CA LEU A 74 -16.09 27.52 7.42
C LEU A 74 -16.25 27.09 8.88
N ASP A 75 -17.31 26.34 9.17
CA ASP A 75 -17.54 25.79 10.51
C ASP A 75 -16.33 24.93 10.86
N ILE A 76 -15.54 25.42 11.82
CA ILE A 76 -14.38 24.72 12.37
C ILE A 76 -14.92 23.61 13.27
N SER A 77 -15.43 22.56 12.64
CA SER A 77 -15.91 21.31 13.24
C SER A 77 -15.47 20.10 12.41
N ALA A 78 -14.36 20.23 11.66
CA ALA A 78 -13.70 19.14 10.93
C ALA A 78 -12.99 18.10 11.84
N SER A 79 -13.10 18.22 13.17
CA SER A 79 -12.48 17.32 14.15
C SER A 79 -12.99 15.86 14.07
N GLY A 80 -14.09 15.61 13.36
CA GLY A 80 -14.58 14.26 13.06
C GLY A 80 -14.24 13.70 11.67
N SER A 81 -13.78 14.53 10.73
CA SER A 81 -13.67 14.16 9.30
C SER A 81 -12.27 13.74 8.86
N ALA A 82 -11.22 14.28 9.49
CA ALA A 82 -9.83 14.03 9.09
C ALA A 82 -9.31 12.60 9.38
N ARG A 83 -10.11 11.76 10.05
CA ARG A 83 -9.68 10.41 10.47
C ARG A 83 -9.73 9.36 9.36
N TRP A 84 -10.37 9.65 8.23
CA TRP A 84 -10.73 8.69 7.18
C TRP A 84 -10.68 9.25 5.74
N GLU A 85 -9.91 10.32 5.49
CA GLU A 85 -9.71 10.88 4.14
C GLU A 85 -9.05 9.89 3.16
N LYS A 86 -8.29 8.90 3.67
CA LYS A 86 -7.62 7.89 2.85
C LYS A 86 -8.47 6.63 2.68
N SER A 87 -8.17 5.84 1.65
CA SER A 87 -8.89 4.60 1.31
C SER A 87 -8.75 3.50 2.36
N TYR A 88 -7.60 3.44 3.04
CA TYR A 88 -7.29 2.45 4.06
C TYR A 88 -6.87 3.11 5.37
N ASP A 89 -7.22 2.45 6.46
CA ASP A 89 -6.82 2.86 7.80
C ASP A 89 -5.46 2.27 8.17
N VAL A 90 -5.17 1.05 7.69
CA VAL A 90 -3.93 0.30 7.96
C VAL A 90 -3.45 -0.39 6.68
N CYS A 91 -2.18 -0.25 6.30
CA CYS A 91 -1.52 -1.17 5.37
C CYS A 91 -0.58 -2.09 6.16
N ILE A 92 -0.60 -3.40 5.89
CA ILE A 92 0.23 -4.36 6.63
C ILE A 92 1.34 -4.87 5.73
N CYS A 93 2.58 -4.54 6.10
CA CYS A 93 3.78 -5.04 5.45
C CYS A 93 4.21 -6.33 6.13
N HIS A 94 4.29 -7.42 5.36
CA HIS A 94 4.62 -8.76 5.86
C HIS A 94 5.32 -9.61 4.78
N SER A 95 5.90 -10.73 5.20
CA SER A 95 6.39 -11.77 4.28
C SER A 95 5.30 -12.81 4.01
N GLU A 96 5.34 -13.45 2.83
CA GLU A 96 4.34 -14.45 2.42
C GLU A 96 4.24 -15.63 3.42
N VAL A 97 5.33 -15.97 4.11
CA VAL A 97 5.39 -17.04 5.11
C VAL A 97 4.58 -16.72 6.38
N ASP A 98 4.28 -15.45 6.63
CA ASP A 98 3.56 -15.00 7.83
C ASP A 98 2.07 -14.71 7.55
N LEU A 99 1.57 -15.04 6.34
CA LEU A 99 0.22 -14.68 5.90
C LEU A 99 -0.88 -15.14 6.87
N GLU A 100 -0.83 -16.36 7.40
CA GLU A 100 -1.85 -16.89 8.32
C GLU A 100 -2.02 -16.03 9.57
N LEU A 101 -0.89 -15.59 10.16
CA LEU A 101 -0.88 -14.69 11.31
C LEU A 101 -1.39 -13.29 10.97
N VAL A 102 -1.15 -12.84 9.74
CA VAL A 102 -1.60 -11.54 9.24
C VAL A 102 -3.09 -11.53 8.93
N GLU A 103 -3.64 -12.62 8.38
CA GLU A 103 -5.07 -12.79 8.15
C GLU A 103 -5.83 -12.84 9.48
N GLU A 104 -5.28 -13.48 10.52
CA GLU A 104 -5.82 -13.40 11.89
C GLU A 104 -5.80 -11.97 12.45
N LEU A 105 -4.70 -11.23 12.28
CA LEU A 105 -4.58 -9.83 12.74
C LEU A 105 -5.58 -8.92 12.02
N VAL A 106 -5.71 -9.06 10.70
CA VAL A 106 -6.69 -8.29 9.91
C VAL A 106 -8.11 -8.63 10.30
N SER A 107 -8.45 -9.91 10.44
CA SER A 107 -9.76 -10.35 10.91
C SER A 107 -10.09 -9.77 12.29
N TYR A 108 -9.09 -9.70 13.19
CA TYR A 108 -9.25 -9.04 14.49
C TYR A 108 -9.50 -7.53 14.35
N LEU A 109 -8.72 -6.83 13.53
CA LEU A 109 -8.83 -5.37 13.32
C LEU A 109 -10.14 -4.97 12.63
N GLU A 110 -10.49 -5.63 11.52
CA GLU A 110 -11.74 -5.42 10.77
C GLU A 110 -12.99 -5.72 11.64
N ALA A 111 -12.88 -6.59 12.65
CA ALA A 111 -13.96 -6.88 13.60
C ALA A 111 -14.01 -5.96 14.85
N GLN A 112 -13.13 -4.96 14.97
CA GLN A 112 -13.21 -3.99 16.08
C GLN A 112 -14.35 -2.97 15.87
N PRO A 113 -14.85 -2.33 16.94
CA PRO A 113 -15.88 -1.28 16.82
C PRO A 113 -15.50 -0.13 15.88
N GLU A 114 -14.22 0.15 15.73
CA GLU A 114 -13.68 1.15 14.80
C GLU A 114 -13.75 0.73 13.31
N SER A 115 -13.99 -0.55 13.00
CA SER A 115 -14.12 -1.10 11.64
C SER A 115 -12.95 -0.77 10.69
N PHE A 116 -11.69 -1.05 11.11
CA PHE A 116 -10.50 -0.68 10.35
C PHE A 116 -10.44 -1.30 8.95
N ARG A 117 -10.33 -0.46 7.92
CA ARG A 117 -10.09 -0.89 6.53
C ARG A 117 -8.61 -1.25 6.37
N CYS A 118 -8.29 -2.54 6.39
CA CYS A 118 -6.92 -3.02 6.21
C CYS A 118 -6.60 -3.24 4.72
N PHE A 119 -5.37 -2.93 4.30
CA PHE A 119 -4.80 -3.35 3.03
C PHE A 119 -3.82 -4.51 3.25
N LEU A 120 -4.08 -5.62 2.57
CA LEU A 120 -3.18 -6.76 2.39
C LEU A 120 -2.87 -6.94 0.92
N GLN A 121 -1.59 -6.84 0.55
CA GLN A 121 -1.16 -6.93 -0.84
C GLN A 121 -1.57 -8.24 -1.54
N LEU A 122 -1.65 -9.36 -0.82
CA LEU A 122 -2.06 -10.65 -1.40
C LEU A 122 -3.58 -10.82 -1.55
N ARG A 123 -4.38 -9.92 -0.94
CA ARG A 123 -5.86 -9.92 -0.95
C ARG A 123 -6.43 -8.80 -1.84
N ASP A 124 -5.89 -7.60 -1.67
CA ASP A 124 -6.51 -6.34 -2.07
C ASP A 124 -5.85 -5.68 -3.30
N ALA A 125 -4.67 -6.15 -3.72
CA ALA A 125 -3.99 -5.64 -4.92
C ALA A 125 -4.73 -6.05 -6.20
N VAL A 126 -4.90 -5.12 -7.13
CA VAL A 126 -5.66 -5.35 -8.37
C VAL A 126 -4.96 -6.38 -9.27
N ALA A 127 -5.66 -7.46 -9.58
CA ALA A 127 -5.15 -8.53 -10.43
C ALA A 127 -4.75 -8.00 -11.83
N GLY A 128 -3.51 -8.26 -12.23
CA GLY A 128 -2.92 -7.76 -13.48
C GLY A 128 -2.29 -6.36 -13.38
N SER A 129 -2.43 -5.66 -12.25
CA SER A 129 -1.68 -4.44 -11.97
C SER A 129 -0.22 -4.74 -11.62
N ALA A 130 0.64 -3.72 -11.73
CA ALA A 130 2.02 -3.82 -11.30
C ALA A 130 2.07 -3.74 -9.77
N VAL A 131 2.53 -4.81 -9.11
CA VAL A 131 2.55 -4.95 -7.65
C VAL A 131 3.28 -3.80 -6.93
N VAL A 132 4.30 -3.21 -7.55
CA VAL A 132 4.97 -1.99 -7.06
C VAL A 132 4.04 -0.79 -7.05
N THR A 133 3.24 -0.59 -8.11
CA THR A 133 2.23 0.48 -8.18
C THR A 133 1.15 0.29 -7.13
N GLU A 134 0.67 -0.94 -6.95
CA GLU A 134 -0.33 -1.27 -5.91
C GLU A 134 0.22 -0.98 -4.50
N LEU A 135 1.47 -1.35 -4.22
CA LEU A 135 2.14 -1.03 -2.96
C LEU A 135 2.30 0.49 -2.77
N CYS A 136 2.77 1.24 -3.77
CA CYS A 136 2.89 2.70 -3.66
C CYS A 136 1.54 3.38 -3.43
N ASN A 137 0.50 2.95 -4.16
CA ASN A 137 -0.87 3.42 -3.97
C ASN A 137 -1.39 3.10 -2.57
N ALA A 138 -1.22 1.87 -2.10
CA ALA A 138 -1.63 1.46 -0.76
C ALA A 138 -0.87 2.19 0.34
N VAL A 139 0.44 2.45 0.14
CA VAL A 139 1.23 3.25 1.06
C VAL A 139 0.67 4.66 1.15
N GLN A 140 0.57 5.38 0.03
CA GLN A 140 0.03 6.74 -0.02
C GLN A 140 -1.40 6.84 0.52
N ASN A 141 -2.24 5.84 0.23
CA ASN A 141 -3.65 5.81 0.64
C ASN A 141 -3.92 5.01 1.94
N SER A 142 -2.90 4.83 2.79
CA SER A 142 -3.07 4.32 4.16
C SER A 142 -2.80 5.36 5.24
N HIS A 143 -3.60 5.33 6.31
CA HIS A 143 -3.42 6.20 7.46
C HIS A 143 -2.29 5.75 8.40
N CYS A 144 -1.98 4.45 8.45
CA CYS A 144 -0.83 3.88 9.14
C CYS A 144 -0.29 2.62 8.46
N TRP A 145 0.89 2.16 8.89
CA TRP A 145 1.56 0.97 8.38
C TRP A 145 2.00 0.07 9.52
N VAL A 146 1.53 -1.18 9.55
CA VAL A 146 2.02 -2.20 10.48
C VAL A 146 3.09 -3.03 9.78
N MET A 147 4.30 -3.08 10.34
CA MET A 147 5.40 -3.89 9.80
C MET A 147 5.60 -5.12 10.67
N LEU A 148 5.19 -6.29 10.18
CA LEU A 148 5.38 -7.55 10.89
C LEU A 148 6.78 -8.11 10.63
N ILE A 149 7.71 -7.78 11.53
CA ILE A 149 9.14 -8.09 11.43
C ILE A 149 9.40 -9.45 12.06
N THR A 150 9.56 -10.43 11.18
CA THR A 150 9.89 -11.85 11.46
C THR A 150 11.22 -12.22 10.83
N PRO A 151 11.77 -13.42 11.12
CA PRO A 151 12.90 -13.94 10.36
C PRO A 151 12.62 -14.04 8.85
N GLY A 152 11.37 -14.24 8.43
CA GLY A 152 10.95 -14.21 7.02
C GLY A 152 11.06 -12.80 6.43
N PHE A 153 10.47 -11.81 7.10
CA PHE A 153 10.54 -10.39 6.72
C PHE A 153 11.98 -9.89 6.56
N LEU A 154 12.89 -10.29 7.45
CA LEU A 154 14.30 -9.87 7.40
C LEU A 154 15.11 -10.54 6.28
N GLN A 155 14.65 -11.68 5.76
CA GLN A 155 15.29 -12.37 4.63
C GLN A 155 14.74 -11.91 3.28
N ASP A 156 13.45 -11.57 3.22
CA ASP A 156 12.73 -11.21 2.02
C ASP A 156 13.09 -9.80 1.49
N PRO A 157 13.65 -9.68 0.26
CA PRO A 157 13.92 -8.38 -0.38
C PRO A 157 12.65 -7.55 -0.62
N TRP A 158 11.50 -8.19 -0.83
CA TRP A 158 10.22 -7.49 -1.01
C TRP A 158 9.76 -6.83 0.28
N CYS A 159 9.93 -7.49 1.43
CA CYS A 159 9.66 -6.89 2.74
C CYS A 159 10.54 -5.68 3.04
N LYS A 160 11.83 -5.75 2.68
CA LYS A 160 12.74 -4.59 2.76
C LYS A 160 12.28 -3.46 1.85
N TYR A 161 11.85 -3.76 0.63
CA TYR A 161 11.29 -2.76 -0.28
C TYR A 161 10.03 -2.10 0.31
N GLN A 162 9.06 -2.87 0.82
CA GLN A 162 7.88 -2.36 1.53
C GLN A 162 8.26 -1.42 2.68
N MET A 163 9.21 -1.84 3.54
CA MET A 163 9.72 -1.02 4.64
C MET A 163 10.30 0.31 4.15
N HIS A 164 11.15 0.28 3.13
CA HIS A 164 11.76 1.50 2.59
C HIS A 164 10.75 2.42 1.90
N GLN A 165 9.71 1.89 1.23
CA GLN A 165 8.64 2.72 0.64
C GLN A 165 7.82 3.44 1.72
N ALA A 166 7.38 2.73 2.76
CA ALA A 166 6.64 3.35 3.87
C ALA A 166 7.48 4.42 4.60
N LEU A 167 8.77 4.18 4.82
CA LEU A 167 9.68 5.17 5.42
C LEU A 167 9.99 6.36 4.50
N ALA A 168 9.91 6.20 3.17
CA ALA A 168 10.09 7.28 2.22
C ALA A 168 8.84 8.17 2.12
N GLU A 169 7.64 7.59 2.23
CA GLU A 169 6.36 8.32 2.30
C GLU A 169 6.25 9.11 3.61
N ALA A 170 6.64 8.51 4.73
CA ALA A 170 6.52 9.09 6.06
C ALA A 170 7.87 9.09 6.83
N PRO A 171 8.81 9.97 6.46
CA PRO A 171 10.10 10.06 7.14
C PRO A 171 9.95 10.64 8.55
N LEU A 172 10.44 9.89 9.55
CA LEU A 172 10.34 10.14 11.00
C LEU A 172 8.90 10.01 11.55
N ALA A 173 8.80 9.88 12.88
CA ALA A 173 7.65 9.35 13.63
C ALA A 173 6.31 10.13 13.54
N ASN A 174 6.20 11.12 12.67
CA ASN A 174 4.95 11.87 12.43
C ASN A 174 3.99 11.15 11.47
N GLY A 175 4.39 10.04 10.84
CA GLY A 175 3.53 9.21 10.00
C GLY A 175 3.54 7.73 10.42
N ARG A 176 2.73 7.43 11.44
CA ARG A 176 2.16 6.13 11.87
C ARG A 176 2.75 4.81 11.32
N THR A 177 4.08 4.62 11.34
CA THR A 177 4.70 3.30 11.15
C THR A 177 4.77 2.58 12.49
N ILE A 178 4.27 1.34 12.55
CA ILE A 178 4.14 0.50 13.75
C ILE A 178 4.95 -0.80 13.53
N PRO A 179 6.22 -0.85 13.95
CA PRO A 179 7.01 -2.08 13.94
C PRO A 179 6.49 -3.10 14.96
N VAL A 180 6.30 -4.34 14.53
CA VAL A 180 5.84 -5.47 15.34
C VAL A 180 6.84 -6.61 15.19
N LEU A 181 7.60 -6.94 16.24
CA LEU A 181 8.62 -7.99 16.22
C LEU A 181 8.04 -9.31 16.70
N LYS A 182 8.25 -10.38 15.93
CA LYS A 182 7.96 -11.76 16.31
C LYS A 182 9.16 -12.64 16.00
N ASP A 183 9.66 -13.38 16.99
CA ASP A 183 10.79 -14.31 16.87
C ASP A 183 12.08 -13.67 16.30
N VAL A 184 12.31 -12.38 16.61
CA VAL A 184 13.47 -11.59 16.14
C VAL A 184 14.24 -11.03 17.33
N ASP A 185 15.56 -11.27 17.35
CA ASP A 185 16.47 -10.67 18.32
C ASP A 185 16.60 -9.15 18.11
N ARG A 186 16.72 -8.40 19.20
CA ARG A 186 16.89 -6.93 19.16
C ARG A 186 18.12 -6.47 18.33
N LYS A 187 19.13 -7.34 18.18
CA LYS A 187 20.34 -7.07 17.38
C LYS A 187 20.05 -7.03 15.86
N ASP A 188 19.03 -7.76 15.41
CA ASP A 188 18.65 -7.94 14.01
C ASP A 188 17.51 -6.98 13.60
N TYR A 189 17.03 -6.16 14.53
CA TYR A 189 16.06 -5.09 14.26
C TYR A 189 16.61 -4.12 13.20
N PRO A 190 15.84 -3.81 12.13
CA PRO A 190 16.29 -2.94 11.04
C PRO A 190 16.86 -1.61 11.53
N LYS A 191 18.00 -1.20 10.97
CA LYS A 191 18.73 0.01 11.42
C LYS A 191 17.93 1.27 11.14
N GLU A 192 17.14 1.22 10.08
CA GLU A 192 16.20 2.21 9.58
C GLU A 192 15.08 2.51 10.59
N LEU A 193 14.67 1.50 11.38
CA LEU A 193 13.57 1.59 12.33
C LEU A 193 14.03 1.86 13.78
N ARG A 194 15.34 2.04 14.02
CA ARG A 194 15.94 2.19 15.37
C ARG A 194 15.36 3.31 16.23
N ASN A 195 14.83 4.35 15.59
CA ASN A 195 14.23 5.50 16.27
C ASN A 195 12.72 5.34 16.52
N LEU A 196 12.13 4.22 16.09
CA LEU A 196 10.73 3.88 16.33
C LEU A 196 10.61 2.88 17.48
N TYR A 197 9.63 3.11 18.35
CA TYR A 197 9.19 2.12 19.33
C TYR A 197 8.55 0.93 18.60
N TYR A 198 8.80 -0.28 19.10
CA TYR A 198 8.23 -1.50 18.53
C TYR A 198 7.37 -2.27 19.53
N ILE A 199 6.35 -2.93 19.02
CA ILE A 199 5.56 -3.91 19.76
C ILE A 199 6.29 -5.26 19.68
N TYR A 200 6.50 -5.93 20.82
CA TYR A 200 7.05 -7.29 20.82
C TYR A 200 5.91 -8.31 20.96
N MET A 201 5.80 -9.22 19.99
CA MET A 201 4.74 -10.22 19.91
C MET A 201 5.11 -11.48 20.69
N ALA A 202 4.88 -11.44 22.00
CA ALA A 202 5.01 -12.62 22.86
C ALA A 202 3.78 -13.54 22.84
N LEU A 203 2.57 -12.96 22.75
CA LEU A 203 1.27 -13.67 22.70
C LEU A 203 0.33 -12.92 21.74
N LYS A 204 -0.36 -13.65 20.85
CA LYS A 204 -1.14 -13.07 19.76
C LYS A 204 -2.19 -12.07 20.25
N GLU A 205 -3.03 -12.46 21.20
CA GLU A 205 -4.21 -11.68 21.64
C GLU A 205 -3.81 -10.34 22.29
N ASN A 206 -2.75 -10.36 23.10
CA ASN A 206 -2.24 -9.17 23.76
C ASN A 206 -1.61 -8.19 22.75
N SER A 207 -0.86 -8.72 21.78
CA SER A 207 -0.22 -7.90 20.76
C SER A 207 -1.21 -7.35 19.74
N PHE A 208 -2.24 -8.10 19.36
CA PHE A 208 -3.31 -7.62 18.48
C PHE A 208 -4.05 -6.42 19.12
N ARG A 209 -4.38 -6.52 20.41
CA ARG A 209 -4.93 -5.39 21.19
C ARG A 209 -3.96 -4.20 21.21
N GLN A 210 -2.67 -4.44 21.46
CA GLN A 210 -1.68 -3.37 21.52
C GLN A 210 -1.47 -2.67 20.16
N ILE A 211 -1.53 -3.42 19.06
CA ILE A 211 -1.49 -2.88 17.69
C ILE A 211 -2.70 -1.97 17.47
N ARG A 212 -3.91 -2.47 17.72
CA ARG A 212 -5.16 -1.68 17.66
C ARG A 212 -5.07 -0.39 18.47
N ASP A 213 -4.70 -0.49 19.74
CA ASP A 213 -4.59 0.66 20.65
C ASP A 213 -3.52 1.66 20.17
N THR A 214 -2.55 1.23 19.36
CA THR A 214 -1.54 2.10 18.74
C THR A 214 -2.08 2.76 17.46
N ILE A 215 -2.91 2.08 16.68
CA ILE A 215 -3.59 2.63 15.48
C ILE A 215 -4.62 3.71 15.86
N VAL A 216 -5.30 3.57 17.02
CA VAL A 216 -6.32 4.52 17.50
C VAL A 216 -5.72 5.86 17.97
N ARG A 217 -4.45 5.90 18.38
CA ARG A 217 -3.80 7.12 18.91
C ARG A 217 -3.47 8.14 17.82
#